data_AF-A0A3P7J2X3-F1
#
_entry.id   AF-A0A3P7J2X3-F1
#
_cell.length_a   1.000
_cell.length_b   1.000
_cell.length_c   1.000
_cell.angle_alpha   90.00
_cell.angle_beta   90.00
_cell.angle_gamma   90.00
#
_symmetry.space_group_name_H-M   'P 1'
#
loop_
_entity.id
_entity.type
_entity.pdbx_description
1 polymer ?
#
loop_
_entity_poly.entity_id
_entity_poly.type
_entity_poly.pdbx_seq_one_letter_code
_entity_poly.pdbx_strand_id
1 'polypeptide(L)'
;MIELSLAQRAFANALMEMNVEFGEITQTNKDGAFGQCLREFGKLVCELENERLNVIDKAKYHCLEPLERLRCEEIARVLYEEKRIYEKESAKYYQNLEKHLRLSTIKNSDFREADAQMERQRQCFWNSSLQYVTAIQSLQEKMKFEFVETLTTFLYDWLNFYHVGKFHTHYSFRDPSW
;
A
#
# COMPACT_ATOMS: atom_id res chain seq x y z
N MET A 1 14.78 -6.89 -6.75
CA MET A 1 14.91 -6.85 -5.27
C MET A 1 15.40 -8.19 -4.72
N ILE A 2 14.80 -9.31 -5.11
CA ILE A 2 15.29 -10.67 -4.79
C ILE A 2 16.72 -10.88 -5.32
N GLU A 3 17.01 -10.45 -6.55
CA GLU A 3 18.33 -10.60 -7.17
C GLU A 3 19.46 -9.92 -6.40
N LEU A 4 19.21 -8.72 -5.84
CA LEU A 4 20.20 -7.99 -5.03
C LEU A 4 20.51 -8.75 -3.73
N SER A 5 19.48 -9.21 -3.03
CA SER A 5 19.66 -9.98 -1.79
C SER A 5 20.38 -11.31 -2.05
N LEU A 6 20.06 -11.99 -3.16
CA LEU A 6 20.77 -13.21 -3.58
C LEU A 6 22.26 -12.93 -3.85
N ALA A 7 22.58 -11.87 -4.58
CA ALA A 7 23.97 -11.51 -4.87
C ALA A 7 24.75 -11.16 -3.59
N GLN A 8 24.15 -10.40 -2.67
CA GLN A 8 24.79 -10.03 -1.41
C GLN A 8 24.99 -11.21 -0.47
N ARG A 9 24.04 -12.15 -0.43
CA ARG A 9 24.20 -13.41 0.32
C ARG A 9 25.26 -14.32 -0.30
N ALA A 10 25.33 -14.41 -1.63
CA ALA A 10 26.38 -15.15 -2.30
C ALA A 10 27.78 -14.57 -2.00
N PHE A 11 27.90 -13.24 -2.03
CA PHE A 11 29.12 -12.55 -1.63
C PHE A 11 29.47 -12.80 -0.15
N ALA A 12 28.51 -12.70 0.74
CA ALA A 12 28.69 -13.00 2.16
C ALA A 12 29.18 -14.44 2.40
N ASN A 13 28.58 -15.41 1.69
CA ASN A 13 29.01 -16.81 1.76
C ASN A 13 30.44 -16.98 1.25
N ALA A 14 30.79 -16.35 0.13
CA ALA A 14 32.15 -16.40 -0.39
C ALA A 14 33.19 -15.84 0.59
N LEU A 15 32.84 -14.79 1.35
CA LEU A 15 33.69 -14.25 2.43
C LEU A 15 33.82 -15.22 3.60
N MET A 16 32.73 -15.92 3.96
CA MET A 16 32.72 -16.88 5.07
C MET A 16 33.50 -18.15 4.76
N GLU A 17 33.51 -18.58 3.51
CA GLU A 17 34.19 -19.80 3.04
C GLU A 17 35.64 -19.54 2.58
N MET A 18 36.07 -18.29 2.54
CA MET A 18 37.41 -17.93 2.08
C MET A 18 38.49 -18.47 3.03
N ASN A 19 39.28 -19.42 2.54
CA ASN A 19 40.53 -19.82 3.19
C ASN A 19 41.64 -18.87 2.77
N VAL A 20 42.09 -18.06 3.71
CA VAL A 20 43.18 -17.12 3.47
C VAL A 20 44.50 -17.78 3.86
N GLU A 21 45.23 -18.28 2.85
CA GLU A 21 46.60 -18.75 3.00
C GLU A 21 47.55 -17.67 2.47
N PHE A 22 48.27 -17.00 3.36
CA PHE A 22 49.39 -16.13 2.97
C PHE A 22 50.65 -17.00 2.85
N GLY A 23 51.42 -16.83 1.77
CA GLY A 23 52.63 -17.63 1.51
C GLY A 23 53.68 -17.57 2.65
N GLU A 24 54.61 -18.53 2.62
CA GLU A 24 55.54 -18.98 3.69
C GLU A 24 56.39 -17.93 4.45
N ILE A 25 56.25 -16.63 4.21
CA ILE A 25 57.17 -15.61 4.76
C ILE A 25 56.74 -15.10 6.15
N THR A 26 55.49 -15.26 6.58
CA THR A 26 55.06 -14.82 7.91
C THR A 26 54.00 -15.72 8.54
N GLN A 27 54.38 -16.93 8.97
CA GLN A 27 53.56 -17.68 9.93
C GLN A 27 53.44 -16.86 11.23
N THR A 28 52.36 -16.11 11.35
CA THR A 28 52.03 -15.36 12.57
C THR A 28 50.55 -15.55 12.86
N ASN A 29 50.17 -15.63 14.14
CA ASN A 29 48.77 -15.74 14.63
C ASN A 29 47.74 -14.73 14.05
N LYS A 30 48.18 -13.81 13.18
CA LYS A 30 47.37 -12.78 12.52
C LYS A 30 46.61 -13.29 11.29
N ASP A 31 47.03 -14.40 10.68
CA ASP A 31 46.37 -14.94 9.48
C ASP A 31 44.99 -15.53 9.83
N GLY A 32 44.90 -16.19 10.99
CA GLY A 32 43.63 -16.64 11.56
C GLY A 32 42.70 -15.49 11.92
N ALA A 33 43.24 -14.35 12.38
CA ALA A 33 42.46 -13.16 12.72
C ALA A 33 41.83 -12.51 11.48
N PHE A 34 42.58 -12.39 10.37
CA PHE A 34 42.03 -11.83 9.12
C PHE A 34 40.92 -12.72 8.53
N GLY A 35 41.13 -14.04 8.47
CA GLY A 35 40.08 -14.97 8.03
C GLY A 35 38.84 -14.93 8.93
N GLN A 36 39.03 -14.74 10.24
CA GLN A 36 37.93 -14.58 11.19
C GLN A 36 37.17 -13.25 10.96
N CYS A 37 37.86 -12.14 10.67
CA CYS A 37 37.22 -10.88 10.28
C CYS A 37 36.36 -11.01 9.02
N LEU A 38 36.84 -11.73 7.98
CA LEU A 38 36.06 -11.94 6.76
C LEU A 38 34.79 -12.76 7.01
N ARG A 39 34.89 -13.82 7.84
CA ARG A 39 33.72 -14.61 8.26
C ARG A 39 32.66 -13.76 8.94
N GLU A 40 33.10 -12.84 9.79
CA GLU A 40 32.20 -12.09 10.66
C GLU A 40 31.59 -10.90 9.92
N PHE A 41 32.34 -10.31 9.00
CA PHE A 41 31.78 -9.41 7.99
C PHE A 41 30.73 -10.12 7.12
N GLY A 42 30.97 -11.35 6.67
CA GLY A 42 29.99 -12.14 5.93
C GLY A 42 28.70 -12.38 6.74
N LYS A 43 28.80 -12.76 8.01
CA LYS A 43 27.63 -12.91 8.90
C LYS A 43 26.84 -11.61 9.02
N LEU A 44 27.52 -10.47 9.23
CA LEU A 44 26.90 -9.15 9.33
C LEU A 44 26.13 -8.78 8.05
N VAL A 45 26.69 -9.09 6.87
CA VAL A 45 26.00 -8.89 5.59
C VAL A 45 24.72 -9.74 5.52
N CYS A 46 24.77 -11.01 5.93
CA CYS A 46 23.60 -11.88 5.97
C CYS A 46 22.50 -11.38 6.93
N GLU A 47 22.87 -10.89 8.11
CA GLU A 47 21.93 -10.29 9.08
C GLU A 47 21.26 -9.04 8.50
N LEU A 48 22.04 -8.16 7.86
CA LEU A 48 21.51 -6.97 7.20
C LEU A 48 20.55 -7.33 6.06
N GLU A 49 20.83 -8.39 5.31
CA GLU A 49 19.90 -8.89 4.29
C GLU A 49 18.62 -9.48 4.89
N ASN A 50 18.68 -10.11 6.07
CA ASN A 50 17.47 -10.58 6.76
C ASN A 50 16.57 -9.40 7.16
N GLU A 51 17.14 -8.35 7.75
CA GLU A 51 16.38 -7.15 8.13
C GLU A 51 15.83 -6.41 6.91
N ARG A 52 16.57 -6.38 5.79
CA ARG A 52 16.05 -5.76 4.57
C ARG A 52 14.83 -6.52 4.05
N LEU A 53 14.89 -7.85 3.99
CA LEU A 53 13.76 -8.67 3.56
C LEU A 53 12.56 -8.49 4.49
N ASN A 54 12.77 -8.39 5.80
CA ASN A 54 11.72 -8.10 6.78
C ASN A 54 11.00 -6.77 6.50
N VAL A 55 11.75 -5.71 6.21
CA VAL A 55 11.19 -4.38 5.87
C VAL A 55 10.39 -4.44 4.57
N ILE A 56 10.90 -5.16 3.57
CA ILE A 56 10.22 -5.36 2.28
C ILE A 56 8.91 -6.13 2.47
N ASP A 57 8.94 -7.20 3.24
CA ASP A 57 7.77 -8.05 3.49
C ASP A 57 6.69 -7.28 4.25
N LYS A 58 7.08 -6.54 5.30
CA LYS A 58 6.19 -5.60 5.99
C LYS A 58 5.57 -4.56 5.06
N ALA A 59 6.35 -3.98 4.16
CA ALA A 59 5.83 -3.01 3.18
C ALA A 59 4.78 -3.64 2.25
N LYS A 60 4.89 -4.92 1.92
CA LYS A 60 3.86 -5.61 1.13
C LYS A 60 2.51 -5.62 1.88
N TYR A 61 2.52 -6.04 3.14
CA TYR A 61 1.29 -6.17 3.94
C TYR A 61 0.73 -4.83 4.43
N HIS A 62 1.60 -3.91 4.86
CA HIS A 62 1.17 -2.66 5.49
C HIS A 62 1.08 -1.48 4.51
N CYS A 63 1.62 -1.61 3.29
CA CYS A 63 1.57 -0.53 2.30
C CYS A 63 0.88 -0.98 1.02
N LEU A 64 1.31 -2.09 0.42
CA LEU A 64 0.79 -2.50 -0.89
C LEU A 64 -0.66 -3.02 -0.79
N GLU A 65 -0.94 -3.96 0.11
CA GLU A 65 -2.29 -4.53 0.24
C GLU A 65 -3.39 -3.50 0.58
N PRO A 66 -3.19 -2.53 1.50
CA PRO A 66 -4.15 -1.46 1.73
C PRO A 66 -4.42 -0.61 0.48
N LEU A 67 -3.36 -0.22 -0.25
CA LEU A 67 -3.51 0.54 -1.49
C LEU A 67 -4.23 -0.26 -2.58
N GLU A 68 -3.96 -1.56 -2.68
CA GLU A 68 -4.64 -2.44 -3.62
C GLU A 68 -6.12 -2.60 -3.29
N ARG A 69 -6.49 -2.80 -2.02
CA ARG A 69 -7.89 -2.84 -1.59
C ARG A 69 -8.60 -1.52 -1.84
N LEU A 70 -7.98 -0.39 -1.48
CA LEU A 70 -8.53 0.93 -1.74
C LEU A 70 -8.84 1.11 -3.24
N ARG A 71 -7.92 0.72 -4.12
CA ARG A 71 -8.09 0.81 -5.58
C ARG A 71 -9.15 -0.16 -6.11
N CYS A 72 -9.02 -1.43 -5.80
CA CYS A 72 -9.77 -2.50 -6.46
C CYS A 72 -11.16 -2.69 -5.86
N GLU A 73 -11.35 -2.36 -4.59
CA GLU A 73 -12.62 -2.58 -3.90
C GLU A 73 -13.35 -1.25 -3.70
N GLU A 74 -12.73 -0.28 -3.02
CA GLU A 74 -13.44 0.92 -2.58
C GLU A 74 -13.66 1.93 -3.70
N ILE A 75 -12.59 2.30 -4.43
CA ILE A 75 -12.70 3.17 -5.61
C ILE A 75 -13.62 2.53 -6.65
N ALA A 76 -13.45 1.23 -6.91
CA ALA A 76 -14.29 0.51 -7.85
C ALA A 76 -15.77 0.51 -7.42
N ARG A 77 -16.07 0.23 -6.14
CA ARG A 77 -17.45 0.24 -5.63
C ARG A 77 -18.11 1.59 -5.84
N VAL A 78 -17.44 2.69 -5.49
CA VAL A 78 -18.02 4.04 -5.63
C VAL A 78 -18.20 4.42 -7.11
N LEU A 79 -17.19 4.17 -7.95
CA LEU A 79 -17.22 4.58 -9.36
C LEU A 79 -18.15 3.73 -10.23
N TYR A 80 -18.39 2.47 -9.86
CA TYR A 80 -19.23 1.57 -10.65
C TYR A 80 -20.58 1.28 -10.01
N GLU A 81 -20.63 0.90 -8.73
CA GLU A 81 -21.91 0.49 -8.11
C GLU A 81 -22.74 1.69 -7.66
N GLU A 82 -22.19 2.55 -6.80
CA GLU A 82 -22.91 3.71 -6.27
C GLU A 82 -23.31 4.67 -7.41
N LYS A 83 -22.40 4.87 -8.36
CA LYS A 83 -22.68 5.64 -9.58
C LYS A 83 -23.83 5.06 -10.38
N ARG A 84 -23.85 3.73 -10.59
CA ARG A 84 -24.90 3.05 -11.34
C ARG A 84 -26.27 3.20 -10.66
N ILE A 85 -26.31 3.12 -9.32
CA ILE A 85 -27.55 3.33 -8.55
C ILE A 85 -28.05 4.76 -8.77
N TYR A 86 -27.16 5.75 -8.62
CA TYR A 86 -27.47 7.15 -8.88
C TYR A 86 -27.97 7.39 -10.32
N GLU A 87 -27.27 6.87 -11.32
CA GLU A 87 -27.65 7.02 -12.73
C GLU A 87 -29.01 6.40 -13.02
N LYS A 88 -29.30 5.23 -12.43
CA LYS A 88 -30.59 4.54 -12.58
C LYS A 88 -31.75 5.35 -12.00
N GLU A 89 -31.62 5.85 -10.77
CA GLU A 89 -32.68 6.64 -10.14
C GLU A 89 -32.82 8.02 -10.80
N SER A 90 -31.72 8.61 -11.28
CA SER A 90 -31.73 9.83 -12.10
C SER A 90 -32.52 9.63 -13.39
N ALA A 91 -32.25 8.55 -14.13
CA ALA A 91 -32.95 8.26 -15.37
C ALA A 91 -34.46 8.06 -15.16
N LYS A 92 -34.85 7.32 -14.11
CA LYS A 92 -36.27 7.15 -13.75
C LYS A 92 -36.94 8.47 -13.41
N TYR A 93 -36.28 9.33 -12.63
CA TYR A 93 -36.81 10.63 -12.25
C TYR A 93 -37.04 11.52 -13.47
N TYR A 94 -36.05 11.65 -14.36
CA TYR A 94 -36.20 12.47 -15.57
C TYR A 94 -37.26 11.91 -16.53
N GLN A 95 -37.34 10.59 -16.68
CA GLN A 95 -38.39 9.96 -17.49
C GLN A 95 -39.79 10.20 -16.90
N ASN A 96 -39.92 10.15 -15.57
CA ASN A 96 -41.19 10.43 -14.91
C ASN A 96 -41.57 11.93 -15.01
N LEU A 97 -40.60 12.83 -14.84
CA LEU A 97 -40.78 14.26 -15.01
C LEU A 97 -41.29 14.62 -16.40
N GLU A 98 -40.71 14.04 -17.44
CA GLU A 98 -41.17 14.27 -18.82
C GLU A 98 -42.61 13.80 -19.03
N LYS A 99 -42.96 12.61 -18.52
CA LYS A 99 -44.35 12.09 -18.59
C LYS A 99 -45.33 13.01 -17.85
N HIS A 100 -44.94 13.49 -16.67
CA HIS A 100 -45.75 14.39 -15.86
C HIS A 100 -45.99 15.73 -16.57
N LEU A 101 -44.95 16.32 -17.17
CA LEU A 101 -45.05 17.55 -17.97
C LEU A 101 -45.94 17.38 -19.21
N ARG A 102 -46.00 16.20 -19.82
CA ARG A 102 -46.93 15.93 -20.92
C ARG A 102 -48.38 15.88 -20.44
N LEU A 103 -48.64 15.22 -19.31
CA LEU A 103 -49.98 15.11 -18.73
C LEU A 103 -50.57 16.48 -18.33
N SER A 104 -49.74 17.41 -17.85
CA SER A 104 -50.18 18.76 -17.46
C SER A 104 -50.68 19.61 -18.63
N THR A 105 -50.39 19.22 -19.87
CA THR A 105 -50.90 19.90 -21.08
C THR A 105 -52.27 19.39 -21.54
N ILE A 106 -52.76 18.28 -20.98
CA ILE A 106 -54.05 17.67 -21.32
C ILE A 106 -55.13 18.26 -20.40
N LYS A 107 -56.25 18.73 -20.99
CA LYS A 107 -57.39 19.26 -20.21
C LYS A 107 -58.19 18.10 -19.60
N ASN A 108 -58.63 18.26 -18.34
CA ASN A 108 -59.44 17.31 -17.55
C ASN A 108 -58.73 16.00 -17.10
N SER A 109 -57.41 16.00 -16.98
CA SER A 109 -56.65 14.87 -16.40
C SER A 109 -56.84 14.77 -14.88
N ASP A 110 -56.88 13.56 -14.31
CA ASP A 110 -56.65 13.36 -12.87
C ASP A 110 -55.14 13.30 -12.60
N PHE A 111 -54.64 14.25 -11.80
CA PHE A 111 -53.21 14.41 -11.53
C PHE A 111 -52.74 13.70 -10.27
N ARG A 112 -53.65 13.23 -9.39
CA ARG A 112 -53.27 12.78 -8.03
C ARG A 112 -52.24 11.64 -8.02
N GLU A 113 -52.44 10.64 -8.87
CA GLU A 113 -51.52 9.50 -8.95
C GLU A 113 -50.18 9.90 -9.56
N ALA A 114 -50.21 10.74 -10.61
CA ALA A 114 -49.01 11.25 -11.26
C ALA A 114 -48.18 12.14 -10.31
N ASP A 115 -48.83 12.99 -9.51
CA ASP A 115 -48.20 13.81 -8.48
C ASP A 115 -47.56 12.94 -7.39
N ALA A 116 -48.30 11.95 -6.88
CA ALA A 116 -47.79 11.03 -5.86
C ALA A 116 -46.63 10.16 -6.37
N GLN A 117 -46.62 9.80 -7.66
CA GLN A 117 -45.50 9.12 -8.28
C GLN A 117 -44.30 10.05 -8.46
N MET A 118 -44.52 11.28 -8.92
CA MET A 118 -43.49 12.29 -9.12
C MET A 118 -42.74 12.58 -7.82
N GLU A 119 -43.47 12.74 -6.71
CA GLU A 119 -42.87 13.02 -5.41
C GLU A 119 -42.04 11.84 -4.88
N ARG A 120 -42.54 10.60 -5.04
CA ARG A 120 -41.77 9.40 -4.70
C ARG A 120 -40.48 9.31 -5.52
N GLN A 121 -40.54 9.52 -6.83
CA GLN A 121 -39.35 9.47 -7.69
C GLN A 121 -38.37 10.60 -7.36
N ARG A 122 -38.87 11.79 -7.02
CA ARG A 122 -38.05 12.92 -6.55
C ARG A 122 -37.26 12.55 -5.30
N GLN A 123 -37.93 11.94 -4.31
CA GLN A 123 -37.28 11.52 -3.07
C GLN A 123 -36.22 10.43 -3.32
N CYS A 124 -36.50 9.43 -4.17
CA CYS A 124 -35.52 8.41 -4.56
C CYS A 124 -34.29 9.01 -5.25
N PHE A 125 -34.50 9.96 -6.16
CA PHE A 125 -33.42 10.68 -6.83
C PHE A 125 -32.58 11.51 -5.86
N TRP A 126 -33.21 12.26 -4.95
CA TRP A 126 -32.47 13.04 -3.96
C TRP A 126 -31.65 12.17 -3.02
N ASN A 127 -32.24 11.08 -2.50
CA ASN A 127 -31.54 10.17 -1.61
C ASN A 127 -30.32 9.53 -2.30
N SER A 128 -30.49 9.01 -3.52
CA SER A 128 -29.38 8.41 -4.28
C SER A 128 -28.32 9.43 -4.71
N SER A 129 -28.72 10.67 -5.04
CA SER A 129 -27.79 11.76 -5.34
C SER A 129 -26.93 12.11 -4.13
N LEU A 130 -27.55 12.28 -2.96
CA LEU A 130 -26.83 12.60 -1.73
C LEU A 130 -25.91 11.45 -1.33
N GLN A 131 -26.38 10.20 -1.38
CA GLN A 131 -25.56 9.02 -1.12
C GLN A 131 -24.33 8.96 -2.03
N TYR A 132 -24.50 9.18 -3.33
CA TYR A 132 -23.38 9.14 -4.27
C TYR A 132 -22.36 10.25 -4.03
N VAL A 133 -22.82 11.48 -3.80
CA VAL A 133 -21.93 12.62 -3.48
C VAL A 133 -21.17 12.37 -2.17
N THR A 134 -21.84 11.90 -1.12
CA THR A 134 -21.20 11.57 0.15
C THR A 134 -20.21 10.42 -0.01
N ALA A 135 -20.52 9.40 -0.81
CA ALA A 135 -19.60 8.30 -1.11
C ALA A 135 -18.34 8.79 -1.82
N ILE A 136 -18.45 9.70 -2.78
CA ILE A 136 -17.29 10.33 -3.44
C ILE A 136 -16.45 11.13 -2.42
N GLN A 137 -17.10 11.94 -1.59
CA GLN A 137 -16.40 12.77 -0.59
C GLN A 137 -15.63 11.89 0.41
N SER A 138 -16.30 10.89 0.97
CA SER A 138 -15.68 9.94 1.91
C SER A 138 -14.51 9.20 1.26
N LEU A 139 -14.65 8.79 0.00
CA LEU A 139 -13.56 8.16 -0.74
C LEU A 139 -12.38 9.10 -0.94
N GLN A 140 -12.62 10.36 -1.31
CA GLN A 140 -11.56 11.36 -1.49
C GLN A 140 -10.80 11.66 -0.20
N GLU A 141 -11.52 11.75 0.92
CA GLU A 141 -10.90 11.92 2.24
C GLU A 141 -10.06 10.71 2.61
N LYS A 142 -10.60 9.51 2.42
CA LYS A 142 -9.87 8.27 2.68
C LYS A 142 -8.64 8.11 1.81
N MET A 143 -8.72 8.44 0.52
CA MET A 143 -7.54 8.42 -0.37
C MET A 143 -6.41 9.31 0.14
N LYS A 144 -6.72 10.52 0.64
CA LYS A 144 -5.72 11.41 1.23
C LYS A 144 -5.10 10.81 2.49
N PHE A 145 -5.93 10.23 3.35
CA PHE A 145 -5.50 9.61 4.60
C PHE A 145 -4.60 8.40 4.34
N GLU A 146 -5.09 7.43 3.56
CA GLU A 146 -4.39 6.18 3.28
C GLU A 146 -3.04 6.42 2.61
N PHE A 147 -2.96 7.40 1.70
CA PHE A 147 -1.71 7.77 1.03
C PHE A 147 -0.67 8.29 2.02
N VAL A 148 -1.07 9.21 2.91
CA VAL A 148 -0.17 9.78 3.92
C VAL A 148 0.27 8.73 4.93
N GLU A 149 -0.65 7.91 5.42
CA GLU A 149 -0.35 6.85 6.39
C GLU A 149 0.58 5.78 5.79
N THR A 150 0.29 5.34 4.57
CA THR A 150 1.11 4.36 3.85
C THR A 150 2.54 4.88 3.63
N LEU A 151 2.68 6.12 3.12
CA LEU A 151 4.00 6.71 2.92
C LEU A 151 4.77 6.90 4.22
N THR A 152 4.09 7.37 5.27
CA THR A 152 4.71 7.60 6.58
C THR A 152 5.22 6.30 7.17
N THR A 153 4.40 5.24 7.14
CA THR A 153 4.74 3.91 7.64
C THR A 153 5.93 3.34 6.90
N PHE A 154 5.91 3.41 5.56
CA PHE A 154 7.02 2.96 4.73
C PHE A 154 8.33 3.70 5.05
N LEU A 155 8.29 5.03 5.15
CA LEU A 155 9.46 5.83 5.49
C LEU A 155 10.00 5.52 6.90
N TYR A 156 9.10 5.30 7.86
CA TYR A 156 9.48 4.93 9.22
C TYR A 156 10.15 3.56 9.28
N ASP A 157 9.63 2.57 8.56
CA ASP A 157 10.22 1.24 8.46
C ASP A 157 11.63 1.29 7.84
N TRP A 158 11.83 2.11 6.78
CA TRP A 158 13.15 2.35 6.22
C TRP A 158 14.10 3.08 7.17
N LEU A 159 13.63 4.11 7.87
CA LEU A 159 14.43 4.81 8.87
C LEU A 159 14.91 3.85 9.96
N ASN A 160 14.00 3.00 10.46
CA ASN A 160 14.32 1.96 11.43
C ASN A 160 15.34 0.98 10.88
N PHE A 161 15.19 0.51 9.65
CA PHE A 161 16.17 -0.35 8.99
C PHE A 161 17.58 0.25 9.01
N TYR A 162 17.73 1.51 8.59
CA TYR A 162 19.03 2.18 8.59
C TYR A 162 19.56 2.43 10.00
N HIS A 163 18.70 2.75 10.96
CA HIS A 163 19.09 2.95 12.35
C HIS A 163 19.59 1.65 12.99
N VAL A 164 18.86 0.55 12.80
CA VAL A 164 19.23 -0.80 13.26
C VAL A 164 20.51 -1.27 12.57
N GLY A 165 20.65 -1.05 11.26
CA GLY A 165 21.87 -1.37 10.53
C GLY A 165 23.09 -0.60 11.04
N LYS A 166 22.94 0.70 11.31
CA LYS A 166 24.00 1.50 11.93
C LYS A 166 24.36 1.02 13.32
N PHE A 167 23.38 0.63 14.13
CA PHE A 167 23.62 0.07 15.46
C PHE A 167 24.43 -1.24 15.34
N HIS A 168 23.96 -2.22 14.56
CA HIS A 168 24.64 -3.51 14.41
C HIS A 168 26.07 -3.34 13.88
N THR A 169 26.27 -2.52 12.86
CA THR A 169 27.63 -2.23 12.36
C THR A 169 28.51 -1.54 13.40
N HIS A 170 28.00 -0.55 14.14
CA HIS A 170 28.82 0.17 15.12
C HIS A 170 29.25 -0.71 16.30
N TYR A 171 28.39 -1.61 16.80
CA TYR A 171 28.74 -2.46 17.94
C TYR A 171 29.59 -3.66 17.52
N SER A 172 29.33 -4.29 16.37
CA SER A 172 30.13 -5.45 15.91
C SER A 172 31.60 -5.10 15.64
N PHE A 173 31.89 -3.89 15.14
CA PHE A 173 33.27 -3.42 14.90
C PHE A 173 33.96 -2.78 16.12
N ARG A 174 33.29 -2.69 17.27
CA ARG A 174 33.87 -2.19 18.53
C ARG A 174 34.20 -3.28 19.54
N ASP A 175 33.88 -4.53 19.23
CA ASP A 175 34.23 -5.65 20.09
C ASP A 175 35.77 -5.75 20.18
N PRO A 176 36.37 -5.64 21.38
CA PRO A 176 37.83 -5.68 21.54
C PRO A 176 38.42 -7.08 21.33
N SER A 177 37.61 -8.09 20.96
CA SER A 177 38.08 -9.43 20.56
C SER A 177 38.61 -9.52 19.12
N TRP A 178 38.51 -8.44 18.32
CA TRP A 178 39.13 -8.28 16.99
C TRP A 178 40.55 -7.70 17.04
#